data_AF-A0A3L6RR95-F1
#
_entry.id   AF-A0A3L6RR95-F1
#
_cell.length_a   1.000
_cell.length_b   1.000
_cell.length_c   1.000
_cell.angle_alpha   90.00
_cell.angle_beta   90.00
_cell.angle_gamma   90.00
#
_symmetry.space_group_name_H-M   'P 1'
#
loop_
_entity.id
_entity.type
_entity.pdbx_description
1 polymer ?
#
loop_
_entity_poly.entity_id
_entity_poly.type
_entity_poly.pdbx_seq_one_letter_code
_entity_poly.pdbx_strand_id
1 'polypeptide(L)'
;MQDYILGAYSGTLFTYFVNIIVSPLATDEKGDEAEEFFESRAKASIARTVKQSIERVRINAQLVKSIKGEADLGNVIRVLAHKQ
;
A
#
# COMPACT_ATOMS: atom_id res chain seq x y z
N MET A 1 -6.36 -16.48 -15.12
CA MET A 1 -5.88 -15.08 -15.28
C MET A 1 -4.46 -14.91 -14.75
N GLN A 2 -4.19 -15.31 -13.50
CA GLN A 2 -2.84 -15.22 -12.91
C GLN A 2 -1.80 -16.14 -13.57
N ASP A 3 -2.13 -17.40 -13.84
CA ASP A 3 -1.21 -18.34 -14.53
C ASP A 3 -0.86 -17.89 -15.95
N TYR A 4 -1.77 -17.20 -16.62
CA TYR A 4 -1.55 -16.59 -17.93
C TYR A 4 -0.54 -15.44 -17.88
N ILE A 5 -0.64 -14.57 -16.87
CA ILE A 5 0.33 -13.49 -16.63
C ILE A 5 1.69 -14.06 -16.19
N LEU A 6 1.70 -15.10 -15.35
CA LEU A 6 2.92 -15.75 -14.85
C LEU A 6 3.67 -16.58 -15.92
N GLY A 7 2.98 -17.02 -16.97
CA GLY A 7 3.55 -17.70 -18.13
C GLY A 7 3.99 -16.75 -19.25
N ALA A 8 3.33 -15.60 -19.39
CA ALA A 8 3.63 -14.61 -20.42
C ALA A 8 4.78 -13.64 -20.05
N TYR A 9 5.02 -13.41 -18.76
CA TYR A 9 5.96 -12.38 -18.30
C TYR A 9 6.99 -12.94 -17.30
N SER A 10 8.28 -12.77 -17.62
CA SER A 10 9.39 -13.23 -16.78
C SER A 10 9.92 -12.10 -15.87
N GLY A 11 10.37 -12.50 -14.67
CA GLY A 11 11.20 -11.71 -13.75
C GLY A 11 10.84 -10.23 -13.63
N THR A 12 11.63 -9.37 -14.27
CA THR A 12 11.65 -7.91 -14.13
C THR A 12 10.28 -7.25 -14.36
N LEU A 13 9.50 -7.71 -15.35
CA LEU A 13 8.22 -7.09 -15.67
C LEU A 13 7.16 -7.36 -14.59
N PHE A 14 7.24 -8.52 -13.93
CA PHE A 14 6.36 -8.83 -12.81
C PHE A 14 6.71 -7.98 -11.58
N THR A 15 8.01 -7.83 -11.29
CA THR A 15 8.50 -6.92 -10.25
C THR A 15 8.01 -5.49 -10.49
N TYR A 16 8.05 -5.02 -11.74
CA TYR A 16 7.53 -3.71 -12.12
C TYR A 16 6.03 -3.60 -11.90
N PHE A 17 5.25 -4.62 -12.31
CA PHE A 17 3.81 -4.65 -12.11
C PHE A 17 3.42 -4.57 -10.62
N VAL A 18 4.04 -5.39 -9.78
CA VAL A 18 3.83 -5.36 -8.32
C VAL A 18 4.14 -3.97 -7.77
N ASN A 19 5.26 -3.37 -8.18
CA ASN A 19 5.64 -2.05 -7.72
C ASN A 19 4.61 -0.97 -8.08
N ILE A 20 4.11 -0.94 -9.31
CA ILE A 20 3.18 0.12 -9.75
C ILE A 20 1.78 -0.06 -9.17
N ILE A 21 1.33 -1.31 -9.01
CA ILE A 21 -0.05 -1.57 -8.58
C ILE A 21 -0.17 -1.60 -7.06
N VAL A 22 0.76 -2.26 -6.37
CA VAL A 22 0.65 -2.47 -4.92
C VAL A 22 1.19 -1.27 -4.16
N SER A 23 2.38 -0.76 -4.51
CA SER A 23 3.06 0.28 -3.71
C SER A 23 2.29 1.59 -3.53
N PRO A 24 1.42 2.05 -4.46
CA PRO A 24 0.64 3.28 -4.27
C PRO A 24 -0.58 3.13 -3.35
N LEU A 25 -0.96 1.90 -2.98
CA LEU A 25 -2.07 1.70 -2.04
C LEU A 25 -1.69 2.33 -0.68
N ALA A 26 -2.71 2.79 0.05
CA ALA A 26 -2.52 3.64 1.23
C ALA A 26 -3.56 3.39 2.32
N THR A 27 -4.05 2.16 2.44
CA THR A 27 -4.92 1.72 3.55
C THR A 27 -4.41 0.39 4.07
N ASP A 28 -4.61 0.15 5.37
CA ASP A 28 -4.19 -1.10 6.00
C ASP A 28 -4.90 -2.31 5.38
N GLU A 29 -6.22 -2.19 5.15
CA GLU A 29 -7.03 -3.21 4.49
C GLU A 29 -6.47 -3.62 3.13
N LYS A 30 -5.96 -2.65 2.34
CA LYS A 30 -5.33 -2.95 1.05
C LYS A 30 -3.96 -3.61 1.20
N GLY A 31 -3.27 -3.36 2.31
CA GLY A 31 -2.06 -4.11 2.69
C GLY A 31 -2.39 -5.55 3.06
N ASP A 32 -3.45 -5.77 3.84
CA ASP A 32 -3.94 -7.10 4.23
C ASP A 32 -4.39 -7.90 2.99
N GLU A 33 -5.20 -7.31 2.11
CA GLU A 33 -5.64 -7.93 0.86
C GLU A 33 -4.45 -8.32 -0.04
N ALA A 34 -3.42 -7.46 -0.11
CA ALA A 34 -2.23 -7.74 -0.89
C ALA A 34 -1.40 -8.89 -0.27
N GLU A 35 -1.29 -8.94 1.05
CA GLU A 35 -0.61 -10.03 1.76
C GLU A 35 -1.30 -11.37 1.51
N GLU A 36 -2.63 -11.44 1.72
CA GLU A 36 -3.43 -12.63 1.42
C GLU A 36 -3.33 -13.04 -0.06
N PHE A 37 -3.40 -12.07 -0.97
CA PHE A 37 -3.30 -12.33 -2.40
C PHE A 37 -1.95 -12.93 -2.79
N PHE A 38 -0.84 -12.58 -2.13
CA PHE A 38 0.48 -13.05 -2.52
C PHE A 38 1.00 -14.23 -1.71
N GLU A 39 0.40 -14.57 -0.57
CA GLU A 39 0.85 -15.65 0.33
C GLU A 39 1.01 -17.00 -0.40
N SER A 40 0.03 -17.41 -1.19
CA SER A 40 0.06 -18.68 -1.95
C SER A 40 0.58 -18.54 -3.38
N ARG A 41 0.97 -17.33 -3.78
CA ARG A 41 1.01 -16.91 -5.20
C ARG A 41 2.31 -16.24 -5.62
N ALA A 42 3.14 -15.81 -4.66
CA ALA A 42 4.43 -15.22 -4.94
C ALA A 42 5.47 -16.28 -5.36
N LYS A 43 6.08 -16.11 -6.54
CA LYS A 43 7.29 -16.86 -6.91
C LYS A 43 8.48 -16.39 -6.05
N ALA A 44 9.41 -17.29 -5.74
CA ALA A 44 10.60 -16.96 -4.96
C ALA A 44 11.39 -15.75 -5.52
N SER A 45 11.41 -15.59 -6.85
CA SER A 45 12.09 -14.49 -7.55
C SER A 45 11.51 -13.10 -7.30
N ILE A 46 10.27 -13.00 -6.81
CA ILE A 46 9.54 -11.73 -6.60
C ILE A 46 9.10 -11.52 -5.15
N ALA A 47 9.25 -12.54 -4.29
CA ALA A 47 8.77 -12.51 -2.90
C ALA A 47 9.31 -11.30 -2.13
N ARG A 48 10.57 -10.93 -2.37
CA ARG A 48 11.17 -9.72 -1.79
C ARG A 48 10.44 -8.45 -2.22
N THR A 49 10.18 -8.28 -3.52
CA THR A 49 9.48 -7.10 -4.06
C THR A 49 8.09 -7.00 -3.47
N VAL A 50 7.34 -8.10 -3.48
CA VAL A 50 6.00 -8.17 -2.90
C VAL A 50 6.01 -7.69 -1.45
N LYS A 51 6.91 -8.24 -0.62
CA LYS A 51 7.01 -7.84 0.79
C LYS A 51 7.34 -6.36 0.97
N GLN A 52 8.27 -5.83 0.17
CA GLN A 52 8.63 -4.40 0.20
C GLN A 52 7.49 -3.49 -0.25
N SER A 53 6.72 -3.89 -1.26
CA SER A 53 5.54 -3.13 -1.71
C SER A 53 4.44 -3.12 -0.66
N ILE A 54 4.17 -4.24 0.01
CA ILE A 54 3.20 -4.31 1.11
C ILE A 54 3.63 -3.40 2.26
N GLU A 55 4.91 -3.40 2.64
CA GLU A 55 5.42 -2.49 3.66
C GLU A 55 5.24 -1.01 3.26
N ARG A 56 5.41 -0.68 1.97
CA ARG A 56 5.12 0.66 1.46
C ARG A 56 3.66 1.04 1.67
N VAL A 57 2.72 0.11 1.48
CA VAL A 57 1.29 0.35 1.70
C VAL A 57 1.02 0.75 3.15
N ARG A 58 1.64 0.05 4.12
CA ARG A 58 1.51 0.38 5.55
C ARG A 58 2.06 1.77 5.87
N ILE A 59 3.23 2.10 5.34
CA ILE A 59 3.83 3.44 5.49
C ILE A 59 2.89 4.51 4.91
N ASN A 60 2.33 4.30 3.72
CA ASN A 60 1.41 5.24 3.11
C ASN A 60 0.11 5.38 3.92
N ALA A 61 -0.41 4.27 4.46
CA ALA A 61 -1.59 4.29 5.33
C ALA A 61 -1.35 5.11 6.60
N GLN A 62 -0.18 4.94 7.22
CA GLN A 62 0.25 5.73 8.37
C GLN A 62 0.35 7.22 8.00
N LEU A 63 0.97 7.54 6.86
CA LEU A 63 1.10 8.93 6.39
C LEU A 63 -0.26 9.59 6.16
N VAL A 64 -1.20 8.89 5.53
CA VAL A 64 -2.58 9.39 5.32
C VAL A 64 -3.28 9.64 6.65
N LYS A 65 -3.14 8.73 7.64
CA LYS A 65 -3.71 8.93 8.98
C LYS A 65 -3.13 10.14 9.68
N SER A 66 -1.81 10.31 9.64
CA SER A 66 -1.13 11.46 10.26
C SER A 66 -1.57 12.79 9.66
N ILE A 67 -1.61 12.90 8.33
CA ILE A 67 -2.05 14.13 7.64
C ILE A 67 -3.49 14.48 8.00
N LYS A 68 -4.39 13.49 8.06
CA LYS A 68 -5.78 13.72 8.48
C LYS A 68 -5.85 14.20 9.93
N GLY A 69 -5.11 13.55 10.84
CA GLY A 69 -5.04 13.94 12.25
C GLY A 69 -4.54 15.38 12.46
N GLU A 70 -3.51 15.80 11.72
CA GLU A 70 -3.01 17.17 11.75
C GLU A 70 -4.06 18.18 11.24
N ALA A 71 -4.75 17.87 10.15
CA ALA A 71 -5.81 18.72 9.61
C ALA A 71 -6.99 18.86 10.59
N ASP A 72 -7.40 17.75 11.21
CA ASP A 72 -8.47 17.73 12.22
C ASP A 72 -8.08 18.55 13.45
N LEU A 73 -6.84 18.42 13.92
CA LEU A 73 -6.33 19.22 15.04
C LEU A 73 -6.35 20.72 14.73
N GLY A 74 -5.88 21.12 13.54
CA GLY A 74 -5.94 22.51 13.09
C GLY A 74 -7.37 23.05 13.05
N ASN A 75 -8.33 22.23 12.61
CA ASN A 75 -9.75 22.59 12.60
C ASN A 75 -10.30 22.81 14.01
N VAL A 76 -9.94 21.95 14.97
CA VAL A 76 -10.37 22.07 16.39
C VAL A 76 -9.84 23.35 17.01
N ILE A 77 -8.54 23.65 16.85
CA ILE A 77 -7.92 24.87 17.38
C ILE A 77 -8.61 26.11 16.83
N ARG A 78 -8.91 26.14 15.53
CA ARG A 78 -9.63 27.26 14.90
C ARG A 78 -11.00 27.46 15.53
N VAL A 79 -11.79 26.39 15.73
CA VAL A 79 -13.11 26.50 16.37
C VAL A 79 -13.01 27.03 17.79
N LEU A 80 -12.03 26.56 18.58
CA LEU A 80 -11.82 27.02 19.95
C LEU A 80 -11.43 28.51 20.01
N ALA A 81 -10.58 28.97 19.09
CA ALA A 81 -10.18 30.38 19.00
C ALA A 81 -11.33 31.34 18.67
N HIS A 82 -12.36 30.87 17.94
CA HIS A 82 -13.53 31.67 17.58
C HIS A 82 -14.69 31.56 18.58
N LYS A 83 -14.56 30.75 19.64
CA LYS A 83 -15.55 30.59 20.71
C LYS A 83 -15.28 31.49 21.93
N GLN A 84 -14.29 32.38 21.86
CA GLN A 84 -13.99 33.39 22.87
C GLN A 84 -14.71 34.71 22.57
#